data_AF-A0A838HK45-F1
#
_entry.id   AF-A0A838HK45-F1
#
_cell.length_a   1.000
_cell.length_b   1.000
_cell.length_c   1.000
_cell.angle_alpha   90.00
_cell.angle_beta   90.00
_cell.angle_gamma   90.00
#
_symmetry.space_group_name_H-M   'P 1'
#
loop_
_entity.id
_entity.type
_entity.pdbx_description
1 polymer ?
#
loop_
_entity_poly.entity_id
_entity_poly.type
_entity_poly.pdbx_seq_one_letter_code
_entity_poly.pdbx_strand_id
1 'polypeptide(L)'
;MGLFVGYFGTRKTYPELAHHTIILGPRYRELLTDIFDRKVLAEDFSLYLHAPTRTDPALAPPGHEGFYVLSPVPNTLSGIDWEQTGPVYFDRILDHLDATYLPGLRENLVTQFHVTPNYFRDTLRSTHGAGFGIEPRLSQSAFFRFHNQSPDFANLYFVGASTHPGAGVPGVLSTAKVLDRIVPAPGAAA
;
A
#
# COMPACT_ATOMS: atom_id res chain seq x y z
N MET A 1 10.53 1.73 -1.44
CA MET A 1 9.39 1.93 -2.36
C MET A 1 8.26 2.63 -1.64
N GLY A 2 7.65 3.62 -2.28
CA GLY A 2 6.42 4.27 -1.83
C GLY A 2 5.20 3.68 -2.54
N LEU A 3 4.02 4.14 -2.16
CA LEU A 3 2.76 3.76 -2.81
C LEU A 3 1.96 5.00 -3.15
N PHE A 4 1.35 4.96 -4.33
CA PHE A 4 0.21 5.80 -4.67
C PHE A 4 -1.03 4.91 -4.60
N VAL A 5 -2.04 5.33 -3.84
CA VAL A 5 -3.31 4.59 -3.72
C VAL A 5 -4.45 5.52 -4.08
N GLY A 6 -5.14 5.22 -5.17
CA GLY A 6 -6.35 5.91 -5.59
C GLY A 6 -7.59 5.11 -5.21
N TYR A 7 -8.59 5.76 -4.66
CA TYR A 7 -9.91 5.23 -4.35
C TYR A 7 -10.92 5.93 -5.25
N PHE A 8 -11.83 5.19 -5.87
CA PHE A 8 -12.84 5.77 -6.73
C PHE A 8 -14.11 4.92 -6.77
N GLY A 9 -15.23 5.55 -7.09
CA GLY A 9 -16.51 4.87 -7.23
C GLY A 9 -17.22 5.23 -8.53
N THR A 10 -17.98 4.29 -9.08
CA THR A 10 -18.70 4.45 -10.35
C THR A 10 -20.20 4.23 -10.22
N ARG A 11 -21.00 4.85 -11.09
CA ARG A 11 -22.47 4.67 -11.19
C ARG A 11 -22.89 3.38 -11.90
N LYS A 12 -21.92 2.61 -12.38
CA LYS A 12 -22.12 1.33 -13.06
C LYS A 12 -21.18 0.28 -12.50
N THR A 13 -21.47 -0.97 -12.83
CA THR A 13 -20.64 -2.12 -12.50
C THR A 13 -19.90 -2.67 -13.72
N TYR A 14 -18.82 -3.42 -13.46
CA TYR A 14 -17.93 -4.05 -14.43
C TYR A 14 -17.89 -5.56 -14.14
N PRO A 15 -18.91 -6.32 -14.59
CA PRO A 15 -19.09 -7.71 -14.19
C PRO A 15 -17.93 -8.64 -14.58
N GLU A 16 -17.22 -8.32 -15.66
CA GLU A 16 -16.05 -9.06 -16.16
C GLU A 16 -14.80 -8.86 -15.29
N LEU A 17 -14.80 -7.88 -14.39
CA LEU A 17 -13.68 -7.63 -13.50
C LEU A 17 -13.69 -8.59 -12.30
N ALA A 18 -12.54 -9.18 -12.01
CA ALA A 18 -12.34 -9.97 -10.81
C ALA A 18 -12.19 -9.08 -9.57
N HIS A 19 -12.43 -9.63 -8.38
CA HIS A 19 -12.21 -8.94 -7.10
C HIS A 19 -10.78 -8.35 -7.00
N HIS A 20 -9.79 -9.10 -7.50
CA HIS A 20 -8.38 -8.72 -7.52
C HIS A 20 -7.85 -8.82 -8.96
N THR A 21 -7.26 -7.74 -9.48
CA THR A 21 -6.68 -7.73 -10.82
C THR A 21 -5.28 -7.11 -10.78
N ILE A 22 -4.31 -7.80 -11.37
CA ILE A 22 -2.94 -7.30 -11.54
C ILE A 22 -2.77 -6.90 -13.00
N ILE A 23 -2.44 -5.63 -13.22
CA ILE A 23 -2.19 -5.03 -14.52
C ILE A 23 -0.67 -4.87 -14.64
N LEU A 24 -0.06 -5.63 -15.54
CA LEU A 24 1.38 -5.62 -15.73
C LEU A 24 1.77 -4.64 -16.84
N GLY A 25 2.66 -3.71 -16.49
CA GLY A 25 3.28 -2.81 -17.47
C GLY A 25 4.31 -3.54 -18.34
N PRO A 26 4.74 -2.90 -19.44
CA PRO A 26 5.63 -3.53 -20.43
C PRO A 26 7.07 -3.71 -19.92
N ARG A 27 7.52 -2.92 -18.92
CA ARG A 27 8.93 -2.83 -18.50
C ARG A 27 9.12 -3.16 -17.01
N TYR A 28 8.80 -4.38 -16.59
CA TYR A 28 8.83 -4.76 -15.18
C TYR A 28 10.17 -4.47 -14.48
N ARG A 29 11.31 -4.84 -15.08
CA ARG A 29 12.63 -4.67 -14.47
C ARG A 29 13.01 -3.19 -14.38
N GLU A 30 12.84 -2.45 -15.47
CA GLU A 30 13.18 -1.03 -15.53
C GLU A 30 12.30 -0.22 -14.59
N LEU A 31 11.00 -0.55 -14.47
CA LEU A 31 10.10 0.06 -13.50
C LEU A 31 10.60 -0.09 -12.06
N LEU A 32 11.08 -1.29 -11.70
CA LEU A 32 11.67 -1.50 -10.38
C LEU A 32 12.95 -0.69 -10.19
N THR A 33 13.84 -0.64 -11.18
CA THR A 33 15.04 0.21 -11.13
C THR A 33 14.69 1.70 -11.02
N ASP A 34 13.68 2.17 -11.74
CA ASP A 34 13.19 3.54 -11.70
C ASP A 34 12.71 3.90 -10.27
N ILE A 35 11.97 3.00 -9.62
CA ILE A 35 11.40 3.20 -8.28
C ILE A 35 12.44 3.06 -7.16
N PHE A 36 13.23 1.99 -7.18
CA PHE A 36 14.13 1.62 -6.09
C PHE A 36 15.50 2.28 -6.19
N ASP A 37 16.01 2.52 -7.39
CA ASP A 37 17.38 3.01 -7.56
C ASP A 37 17.39 4.47 -7.99
N ARG A 38 16.70 4.80 -9.09
CA ARG A 38 16.73 6.14 -9.70
C ARG A 38 15.81 7.15 -9.01
N LYS A 39 14.81 6.66 -8.27
CA LYS A 39 13.77 7.46 -7.59
C LYS A 39 12.94 8.33 -8.54
N VAL A 40 12.68 7.85 -9.75
CA VAL A 40 11.89 8.56 -10.76
C VAL A 40 10.50 7.94 -10.90
N LEU A 41 9.50 8.79 -11.13
CA LEU A 41 8.14 8.33 -11.39
C LEU A 41 8.05 7.85 -12.83
N ALA A 42 7.71 6.58 -13.02
CA ALA A 42 7.57 6.00 -14.35
C ALA A 42 6.34 6.55 -15.09
N GLU A 43 6.42 6.60 -16.41
CA GLU A 43 5.30 7.00 -17.26
C GLU A 43 4.33 5.85 -17.56
N ASP A 44 4.82 4.61 -17.53
CA ASP A 44 4.00 3.41 -17.67
C ASP A 44 3.55 2.86 -16.32
N PHE A 45 2.46 2.09 -16.33
CA PHE A 45 1.82 1.60 -15.11
C PHE A 45 2.00 0.10 -14.94
N SER A 46 2.32 -0.32 -13.71
CA SER A 46 1.93 -1.63 -13.20
C SER A 46 1.01 -1.39 -12.01
N LEU A 47 -0.24 -1.86 -12.10
CA LEU A 47 -1.28 -1.54 -11.14
C LEU A 47 -1.82 -2.79 -10.48
N TYR A 48 -2.22 -2.64 -9.24
CA TYR A 48 -3.14 -3.57 -8.59
C TYR A 48 -4.49 -2.88 -8.46
N LEU A 49 -5.51 -3.43 -9.13
CA LEU A 49 -6.88 -2.96 -9.06
C LEU A 49 -7.70 -3.90 -8.18
N HIS A 50 -8.38 -3.32 -7.20
CA HIS A 50 -9.23 -4.01 -6.24
C HIS A 50 -10.67 -3.55 -6.39
N ALA A 51 -11.59 -4.51 -6.57
CA ALA A 51 -13.02 -4.29 -6.69
C ALA A 51 -13.77 -5.13 -5.64
N PRO A 52 -13.77 -4.73 -4.36
CA PRO A 52 -14.29 -5.55 -3.28
C PRO A 52 -15.81 -5.79 -3.35
N THR A 53 -16.54 -4.90 -4.03
CA THR A 53 -17.96 -5.03 -4.35
C THR A 53 -18.31 -6.26 -5.18
N ARG A 54 -17.32 -6.90 -5.82
CA ARG A 54 -17.48 -8.22 -6.47
C ARG A 54 -17.78 -9.33 -5.47
N THR A 55 -17.38 -9.16 -4.21
CA THR A 55 -17.65 -10.13 -3.14
C THR A 55 -18.65 -9.59 -2.12
N ASP A 56 -18.58 -8.30 -1.79
CA ASP A 56 -19.52 -7.67 -0.85
C ASP A 56 -20.21 -6.45 -1.49
N PRO A 57 -21.42 -6.63 -2.06
CA PRO A 57 -22.18 -5.54 -2.67
C PRO A 57 -22.53 -4.41 -1.69
N ALA A 58 -22.47 -4.61 -0.38
CA ALA A 58 -22.79 -3.57 0.61
C ALA A 58 -21.74 -2.46 0.67
N LEU A 59 -20.56 -2.65 0.06
CA LEU A 59 -19.48 -1.66 0.01
C LEU A 59 -19.73 -0.52 -0.99
N ALA A 60 -20.82 -0.56 -1.76
CA ALA A 60 -21.27 0.53 -2.61
C ALA A 60 -22.80 0.62 -2.64
N PRO A 61 -23.38 1.78 -3.02
CA PRO A 61 -24.80 1.88 -3.28
C PRO A 61 -25.27 0.88 -4.37
N PRO A 62 -26.56 0.52 -4.41
CA PRO A 62 -27.09 -0.33 -5.48
C PRO A 62 -26.75 0.21 -6.87
N GLY A 63 -26.31 -0.68 -7.77
CA GLY A 63 -25.89 -0.34 -9.13
C GLY A 63 -24.53 0.36 -9.26
N HIS A 64 -23.87 0.66 -8.14
CA HIS A 64 -22.55 1.29 -8.12
C HIS A 64 -21.45 0.27 -7.89
N GLU A 65 -20.22 0.68 -8.17
CA GLU A 65 -19.04 -0.12 -7.87
C GLU A 65 -17.95 0.73 -7.21
N GLY A 66 -17.24 0.15 -6.24
CA GLY A 66 -16.20 0.81 -5.47
C GLY A 66 -14.85 0.15 -5.73
N PHE A 67 -13.81 0.97 -5.88
CA PHE A 67 -12.48 0.52 -6.24
C PHE A 67 -11.42 1.16 -5.37
N TYR A 68 -10.31 0.45 -5.22
CA TYR A 68 -9.03 1.12 -5.08
C TYR A 68 -8.01 0.57 -6.08
N VAL A 69 -7.13 1.46 -6.54
CA VAL A 69 -6.01 1.15 -7.41
C VAL A 69 -4.73 1.52 -6.68
N LEU A 70 -3.76 0.61 -6.69
CA LEU A 70 -2.45 0.80 -6.11
C LEU A 70 -1.41 0.81 -7.23
N SER A 71 -0.56 1.83 -7.19
CA SER A 71 0.59 1.96 -8.07
C SER A 71 1.88 2.04 -7.22
N PRO A 72 2.90 1.22 -7.51
CA PRO A 72 4.19 1.35 -6.88
C PRO A 72 4.90 2.59 -7.41
N VAL A 73 5.41 3.44 -6.52
CA VAL A 73 6.05 4.71 -6.86
C VAL A 73 7.32 4.92 -6.04
N PRO A 74 8.22 5.84 -6.42
CA PRO A 74 9.30 6.25 -5.55
C PRO A 74 8.78 6.74 -4.18
N ASN A 75 9.54 6.48 -3.12
CA ASN A 75 9.20 7.03 -1.81
C ASN A 75 9.60 8.52 -1.72
N THR A 76 9.43 9.14 -0.55
CA THR A 76 9.67 10.59 -0.38
C THR A 76 11.12 11.03 -0.59
N LEU A 77 12.08 10.10 -0.67
CA LEU A 77 13.47 10.41 -1.04
C LEU A 77 13.64 10.86 -2.49
N SER A 78 12.63 10.66 -3.33
CA SER A 78 12.62 11.16 -4.71
C SER A 78 12.55 12.68 -4.83
N GLY A 79 12.08 13.39 -3.79
CA GLY A 79 11.84 14.83 -3.85
C GLY A 79 10.65 15.23 -4.74
N ILE A 80 9.83 14.27 -5.20
CA ILE A 80 8.62 14.55 -5.99
C ILE A 80 7.63 15.37 -5.16
N ASP A 81 7.16 16.50 -5.72
CA ASP A 81 6.05 17.26 -5.18
C ASP A 81 4.74 16.53 -5.46
N TRP A 82 4.30 15.74 -4.48
CA TRP A 82 3.07 14.97 -4.58
C TRP A 82 1.79 15.80 -4.47
N GLU A 83 1.84 17.05 -4.02
CA GLU A 83 0.66 17.93 -4.01
C GLU A 83 0.30 18.34 -5.44
N GLN A 84 1.32 18.62 -6.26
CA GLN A 84 1.14 18.90 -7.68
C GLN A 84 1.02 17.63 -8.53
N THR A 85 1.87 16.63 -8.27
CA THR A 85 1.96 15.42 -9.09
C THR A 85 0.81 14.45 -8.83
N GLY A 86 0.33 14.35 -7.59
CA GLY A 86 -0.68 13.38 -7.18
C GLY A 86 -1.99 13.44 -7.99
N PRO A 87 -2.63 14.61 -8.12
CA PRO A 87 -3.84 14.76 -8.92
C PRO A 87 -3.65 14.38 -10.40
N VAL A 88 -2.58 14.86 -11.03
CA VAL A 88 -2.26 14.58 -12.43
C VAL A 88 -1.96 13.10 -12.65
N TYR A 89 -1.24 12.47 -11.71
CA TYR A 89 -0.92 11.06 -11.77
C TYR A 89 -2.17 10.18 -11.61
N PHE A 90 -3.09 10.55 -10.70
CA PHE A 90 -4.34 9.81 -10.55
C PHE A 90 -5.19 9.89 -11.82
N ASP A 91 -5.26 11.08 -12.42
CA ASP A 91 -6.01 11.32 -13.64
C ASP A 91 -5.50 10.40 -14.77
N ARG A 92 -4.18 10.33 -14.95
CA ARG A 92 -3.55 9.40 -15.92
C ARG A 92 -3.85 7.93 -15.63
N ILE A 93 -3.92 7.52 -14.36
CA ILE A 93 -4.30 6.16 -13.99
C ILE A 93 -5.76 5.89 -14.40
N LEU A 94 -6.67 6.84 -14.12
CA LEU A 94 -8.08 6.70 -14.49
C LEU A 94 -8.27 6.67 -16.01
N ASP A 95 -7.55 7.48 -16.78
CA ASP A 95 -7.56 7.41 -18.25
C ASP A 95 -7.06 6.06 -18.76
N HIS A 96 -5.96 5.57 -18.18
CA HIS A 96 -5.43 4.26 -18.55
C HIS A 96 -6.45 3.16 -18.28
N LEU A 97 -7.06 3.15 -17.09
CA LEU A 97 -8.08 2.17 -16.73
C LEU A 97 -9.32 2.29 -17.63
N ASP A 98 -9.77 3.51 -17.94
CA ASP A 98 -10.90 3.77 -18.83
C ASP A 98 -10.66 3.21 -20.24
N ALA A 99 -9.46 3.45 -20.79
CA ALA A 99 -9.12 3.00 -22.13
C ALA A 99 -8.93 1.48 -22.26
N THR A 100 -8.81 0.74 -21.15
CA THR A 100 -8.35 -0.67 -21.19
C THR A 100 -9.23 -1.64 -20.38
N TYR A 101 -9.40 -1.41 -19.08
CA TYR A 101 -10.02 -2.36 -18.15
C TYR A 101 -11.42 -1.97 -17.70
N LEU A 102 -11.73 -0.67 -17.68
CA LEU A 102 -12.95 -0.10 -17.15
C LEU A 102 -13.59 0.87 -18.18
N PRO A 103 -13.99 0.40 -19.37
CA PRO A 103 -14.51 1.27 -20.42
C PRO A 103 -15.71 2.08 -19.96
N GLY A 104 -15.68 3.41 -20.12
CA GLY A 104 -16.69 4.34 -19.65
C GLY A 104 -16.54 4.73 -18.17
N LEU A 105 -15.40 4.48 -17.54
CA LEU A 105 -15.05 4.89 -16.18
C LEU A 105 -15.19 6.39 -16.00
N ARG A 106 -14.65 7.21 -16.91
CA ARG A 106 -14.67 8.67 -16.77
C ARG A 106 -16.08 9.23 -16.72
N GLU A 107 -16.96 8.73 -17.58
CA GLU A 107 -18.37 9.14 -17.64
C GLU A 107 -19.17 8.72 -16.41
N ASN A 108 -18.75 7.63 -15.75
CA ASN A 108 -19.47 7.04 -14.63
C ASN A 108 -18.86 7.36 -13.26
N LEU A 109 -17.78 8.15 -13.20
CA LEU A 109 -17.08 8.49 -11.97
C LEU A 109 -17.98 9.32 -11.04
N VAL A 110 -18.10 8.89 -9.78
CA VAL A 110 -18.91 9.57 -8.75
C VAL A 110 -18.06 10.31 -7.76
N THR A 111 -16.96 9.69 -7.34
CA THR A 111 -16.04 10.22 -6.35
C THR A 111 -14.66 9.64 -6.60
N GLN A 112 -13.65 10.41 -6.22
CA GLN A 112 -12.27 9.98 -6.25
C GLN A 112 -11.50 10.61 -5.10
N PHE A 113 -10.60 9.85 -4.51
CA PHE A 113 -9.71 10.26 -3.43
C PHE A 113 -8.39 9.53 -3.60
N HIS A 114 -7.26 10.13 -3.23
CA HIS A 114 -5.99 9.43 -3.30
C HIS A 114 -5.10 9.75 -2.11
N VAL A 115 -4.17 8.84 -1.85
CA VAL A 115 -3.08 9.02 -0.91
C VAL A 115 -1.75 8.75 -1.61
N THR A 116 -0.73 9.50 -1.21
CA THR A 116 0.61 9.49 -1.79
C THR A 116 1.63 9.08 -0.73
N PRO A 117 2.92 8.88 -1.08
CA PRO A 117 3.97 8.62 -0.10
C PRO A 117 4.03 9.65 1.05
N ASN A 118 3.59 10.89 0.84
CA ASN A 118 3.47 11.89 1.91
C ASN A 118 2.48 11.47 2.99
N TYR A 119 1.31 10.91 2.62
CA TYR A 119 0.34 10.39 3.60
C TYR A 119 0.93 9.27 4.46
N PHE A 120 1.68 8.34 3.84
CA PHE A 120 2.36 7.28 4.58
C PHE A 120 3.39 7.85 5.57
N ARG A 121 4.11 8.91 5.20
CA ARG A 121 5.10 9.58 6.07
C ARG A 121 4.43 10.35 7.20
N ASP A 122 3.47 11.20 6.87
CA ASP A 122 2.96 12.24 7.76
C ASP A 122 1.84 11.71 8.65
N THR A 123 0.93 10.91 8.09
CA THR A 123 -0.20 10.33 8.81
C THR A 123 0.14 8.99 9.42
N LEU A 124 0.69 8.07 8.63
CA LEU A 124 0.98 6.70 9.10
C LEU A 124 2.37 6.56 9.74
N ARG A 125 3.14 7.65 9.84
CA ARG A 125 4.49 7.70 10.45
C ARG A 125 5.44 6.64 9.90
N SER A 126 5.28 6.28 8.63
CA SER A 126 6.15 5.34 7.94
C SER A 126 7.41 6.05 7.44
N THR A 127 8.57 5.57 7.85
CA THR A 127 9.87 6.16 7.48
C THR A 127 9.98 6.31 5.96
N HIS A 128 10.32 7.52 5.52
CA HIS A 128 10.40 7.92 4.10
C HIS A 128 9.10 7.75 3.30
N GLY A 129 7.94 7.53 3.92
CA GLY A 129 6.70 7.25 3.20
C GLY A 129 6.68 5.87 2.54
N ALA A 130 7.40 4.90 3.12
CA ALA A 130 7.44 3.53 2.61
C ALA A 130 6.09 2.84 2.83
N GLY A 131 5.47 2.33 1.75
CA GLY A 131 4.13 1.73 1.83
C GLY A 131 4.09 0.31 2.43
N PHE A 132 5.23 -0.38 2.45
CA PHE A 132 5.35 -1.74 3.01
C PHE A 132 6.44 -1.87 4.08
N GLY A 133 6.89 -0.74 4.64
CA GLY A 133 7.96 -0.72 5.64
C GLY A 133 9.34 -1.05 5.06
N ILE A 134 10.12 -1.82 5.82
CA ILE A 134 11.50 -2.19 5.47
C ILE A 134 11.51 -3.05 4.20
N GLU A 135 12.46 -2.78 3.30
CA GLU A 135 12.66 -3.57 2.10
C GLU A 135 12.89 -5.06 2.45
N PRO A 136 12.23 -6.01 1.76
CA PRO A 136 12.33 -7.43 2.09
C PRO A 136 13.62 -8.05 1.54
N ARG A 137 14.78 -7.47 1.88
CA ARG A 137 16.08 -8.11 1.64
C ARG A 137 16.17 -9.35 2.53
N LEU A 138 16.93 -10.35 2.10
CA LEU A 138 17.11 -11.58 2.88
C LEU A 138 17.60 -11.28 4.31
N SER A 139 18.55 -10.35 4.45
CA SER A 139 19.09 -9.88 5.73
C SER A 139 18.12 -9.03 6.56
N GLN A 140 16.95 -8.68 6.03
CA GLN A 140 15.92 -7.86 6.68
C GLN A 140 14.58 -8.59 6.78
N SER A 141 14.57 -9.91 6.55
CA SER A 141 13.37 -10.74 6.47
C SER A 141 13.30 -11.77 7.60
N ALA A 142 12.06 -12.14 7.96
CA ALA A 142 11.75 -13.18 8.94
C ALA A 142 12.52 -13.04 10.26
N PHE A 143 13.41 -13.99 10.59
CA PHE A 143 14.19 -14.00 11.82
C PHE A 143 15.14 -12.79 11.92
N PHE A 144 15.63 -12.27 10.79
CA PHE A 144 16.56 -11.13 10.78
C PHE A 144 15.86 -9.76 10.91
N ARG A 145 14.55 -9.75 11.13
CA ARG A 145 13.83 -8.52 11.48
C ARG A 145 14.23 -8.04 12.87
N PHE A 146 14.00 -6.76 13.10
CA PHE A 146 14.13 -6.18 14.43
C PHE A 146 13.19 -6.91 15.41
N HIS A 147 13.70 -7.27 16.57
CA HIS A 147 13.00 -8.13 17.52
C HIS A 147 12.03 -7.32 18.41
N ASN A 148 11.10 -8.04 19.04
CA ASN A 148 10.00 -7.44 19.79
C ASN A 148 10.41 -6.85 21.15
N GLN A 149 11.64 -7.07 21.62
CA GLN A 149 12.18 -6.44 22.83
C GLN A 149 13.42 -5.62 22.46
N SER A 150 13.56 -4.44 23.07
CA SER A 150 14.74 -3.60 22.90
C SER A 150 15.99 -4.28 23.48
N PRO A 151 17.13 -4.25 22.77
CA PRO A 151 18.41 -4.67 23.35
C PRO A 151 18.92 -3.69 24.42
N ASP A 152 18.46 -2.43 24.38
CA ASP A 152 18.98 -1.35 25.23
C ASP A 152 18.11 -1.08 26.47
N PHE A 153 16.84 -1.46 26.43
CA PHE A 153 15.86 -1.14 27.48
C PHE A 153 14.98 -2.35 27.80
N ALA A 154 15.12 -2.88 29.01
CA ALA A 154 14.46 -4.12 29.42
C ALA A 154 12.91 -4.06 29.33
N ASN A 155 12.33 -2.88 29.50
CA ASN A 155 10.88 -2.64 29.52
C ASN A 155 10.34 -1.98 28.24
N LEU A 156 11.11 -1.98 27.15
CA LEU A 156 10.68 -1.45 25.85
C LEU A 156 10.43 -2.58 24.85
N TYR A 157 9.23 -2.59 24.28
CA TYR A 157 8.78 -3.62 23.34
C TYR A 157 8.24 -3.02 22.05
N PHE A 158 8.36 -3.77 20.95
CA PHE A 158 7.99 -3.33 19.62
C PHE A 158 7.01 -4.32 18.97
N VAL A 159 6.02 -3.75 18.28
CA VAL A 159 5.01 -4.49 17.49
C VAL A 159 4.77 -3.74 16.18
N GLY A 160 4.31 -4.45 15.16
CA GLY A 160 3.96 -3.86 13.87
C GLY A 160 4.71 -4.46 12.69
N ALA A 161 4.43 -3.92 11.50
CA ALA A 161 4.80 -4.54 10.23
C ALA A 161 6.31 -4.59 9.94
N SER A 162 7.11 -3.84 10.70
CA SER A 162 8.58 -3.79 10.59
C SER A 162 9.29 -4.66 11.63
N THR A 163 8.55 -5.25 12.57
CA THR A 163 9.08 -6.07 13.67
C THR A 163 8.90 -7.56 13.34
N HIS A 164 9.67 -8.42 14.01
CA HIS A 164 9.49 -9.86 13.98
C HIS A 164 8.05 -10.27 14.42
N PRO A 165 7.40 -11.26 13.77
CA PRO A 165 7.88 -12.06 12.63
C PRO A 165 7.75 -11.42 11.24
N GLY A 166 6.95 -10.37 11.05
CA GLY A 166 6.89 -9.69 9.76
C GLY A 166 5.66 -8.85 9.47
N ALA A 167 5.55 -8.47 8.19
CA ALA A 167 4.52 -7.58 7.66
C ALA A 167 3.22 -8.32 7.27
N GLY A 168 2.22 -7.55 6.86
CA GLY A 168 0.88 -8.03 6.54
C GLY A 168 0.02 -8.27 7.78
N VAL A 169 -1.31 -8.32 7.62
CA VAL A 169 -2.24 -8.46 8.74
C VAL A 169 -1.88 -9.67 9.64
N PRO A 170 -1.63 -10.89 9.12
CA PRO A 170 -1.26 -12.02 9.97
C PRO A 170 0.09 -11.85 10.67
N GLY A 171 1.07 -11.25 9.98
CA GLY A 171 2.40 -10.98 10.53
C GLY A 171 2.33 -9.98 11.69
N VAL A 172 1.63 -8.87 11.50
CA VAL A 172 1.41 -7.83 12.52
C VAL A 172 0.69 -8.41 13.74
N LEU A 173 -0.39 -9.18 13.55
CA LEU A 173 -1.07 -9.85 14.66
C LEU A 173 -0.15 -10.80 15.42
N SER A 174 0.71 -11.53 14.69
CA SER A 174 1.70 -12.40 15.31
C SER A 174 2.75 -11.62 16.09
N THR A 175 3.15 -10.42 15.65
CA THR A 175 4.08 -9.57 16.42
C THR A 175 3.51 -9.23 17.80
N ALA A 176 2.20 -8.94 17.87
CA ALA A 176 1.53 -8.66 19.14
C ALA A 176 1.45 -9.90 20.02
N LYS A 177 1.12 -11.05 19.43
CA LYS A 177 1.05 -12.34 20.14
C LYS A 177 2.38 -12.79 20.76
N VAL A 178 3.51 -12.40 20.18
CA VAL A 178 4.83 -12.68 20.77
C VAL A 178 4.98 -12.03 22.15
N LEU A 179 4.33 -10.88 22.39
CA LEU A 179 4.42 -10.18 23.66
C LEU A 179 3.91 -11.01 24.85
N ASP A 180 2.92 -11.90 24.64
CA ASP A 180 2.42 -12.82 25.67
C ASP A 180 3.53 -13.70 26.29
N ARG A 181 4.65 -13.87 25.58
CA ARG A 181 5.78 -14.70 26.04
C ARG A 181 6.94 -13.90 26.63
N ILE A 182 7.09 -12.64 26.26
CA ILE A 182 8.31 -11.85 26.56
C ILE A 182 8.04 -10.66 27.47
N VAL A 183 6.78 -10.23 27.60
CA VAL A 183 6.38 -9.22 28.57
C VAL A 183 6.10 -9.93 29.89
N PRO A 184 6.80 -9.58 30.99
CA PRO A 184 6.54 -10.16 32.30
C PRO A 184 5.09 -9.91 32.76
N ALA A 185 4.53 -10.86 33.50
CA ALA A 185 3.22 -10.68 34.11
C ALA A 185 3.22 -9.47 35.06
N PRO A 186 2.12 -8.70 35.16
CA PRO A 186 2.01 -7.60 36.11
C PRO A 186 2.27 -8.11 37.54
N GLY A 187 3.22 -7.49 38.24
CA GLY A 187 3.61 -7.88 39.61
C GLY A 187 4.70 -8.94 39.72
N ALA A 188 5.24 -9.44 38.60
CA ALA A 188 6.37 -10.39 38.59
C ALA A 188 7.76 -9.71 38.66
N ALA A 189 7.82 -8.37 38.74
CA ALA A 189 9.07 -7.63 38.90
C ALA A 189 9.28 -7.26 40.38
N ALA A 190 10.22 -7.94 41.03
CA ALA A 190 10.99 -7.48 42.19
C ALA A 190 12.44 -7.29 41.74
#